data_AF-A0A0S3SPE8-F1
#
_entry.id   AF-A0A0S3SPE8-F1
#
_cell.length_a   1.000
_cell.length_b   1.000
_cell.length_c   1.000
_cell.angle_alpha   90.00
_cell.angle_beta   90.00
_cell.angle_gamma   90.00
#
_symmetry.space_group_name_H-M   'P 1'
#
loop_
_entity.id
_entity.type
_entity.pdbx_description
1 polymer ?
#
loop_
_entity_poly.entity_id
_entity_poly.type
_entity_poly.pdbx_seq_one_letter_code
_entity_poly.pdbx_strand_id
1 'polypeptide(L)' 'SQTEILRRTPNYTYTEADIYEMLTAMNISDDNLLEQCYDFLCRNPTCTKRLMGLPPHKRWNKLCKMISDGDC' A
#
# COMPACT_ATOMS: atom_id res chain seq x y z
N SER A 1 35.08 16.12 11.76
CA SER A 1 34.53 16.17 10.39
C SER A 1 33.30 15.30 10.33
N GLN A 2 32.22 15.83 9.75
CA GLN A 2 30.83 15.40 9.90
C GLN A 2 30.57 13.98 9.37
N THR A 3 30.08 13.09 10.23
CA THR A 3 29.33 11.92 9.80
C THR A 3 27.88 12.36 9.59
N GLU A 4 27.57 12.87 8.40
CA GLU A 4 26.18 13.03 7.97
C GLU A 4 25.60 11.63 7.74
N ILE A 5 25.09 11.04 8.82
CA ILE A 5 24.17 9.92 8.73
C ILE A 5 22.93 10.50 8.05
N LEU A 6 22.87 10.38 6.71
CA LEU A 6 21.65 10.61 5.94
C LEU A 6 20.60 9.66 6.51
N ARG A 7 19.86 10.14 7.52
CA ARG A 7 18.61 9.53 7.97
C ARG A 7 17.71 9.63 6.75
N ARG A 8 17.71 8.58 5.91
CA ARG A 8 16.76 8.41 4.81
C ARG A 8 15.39 8.72 5.39
N THR A 9 14.88 9.89 5.08
CA THR A 9 13.53 10.30 5.44
C THR A 9 12.61 9.21 4.91
N PRO A 10 11.84 8.50 5.74
CA PRO A 10 10.91 7.50 5.25
C PRO A 10 9.64 8.15 4.65
N ASN A 11 9.70 9.43 4.30
CA ASN A 11 8.56 10.30 3.99
C ASN A 11 8.08 10.17 2.55
N TYR A 12 8.43 9.07 1.87
CA TYR A 12 7.77 8.76 0.61
C TYR A 12 6.35 8.30 0.94
N THR A 13 5.41 9.22 0.75
CA THR A 13 3.98 8.95 0.77
C THR A 13 3.61 8.52 -0.65
N TYR A 14 3.09 7.30 -0.77
CA TYR A 14 2.54 6.83 -2.03
C TYR A 14 1.37 7.71 -2.43
N THR A 15 1.33 8.11 -3.69
CA THR A 15 0.24 8.92 -4.23
C THR A 15 -0.98 8.03 -4.53
N GLU A 16 -2.13 8.64 -4.70
CA GLU A 16 -3.36 7.96 -5.14
C GLU A 16 -3.15 7.19 -6.45
N ALA A 17 -2.35 7.74 -7.38
CA ALA A 17 -2.00 7.09 -8.63
C ALA A 17 -1.17 5.81 -8.39
N ASP A 18 -0.20 5.84 -7.49
CA ASP A 18 0.60 4.67 -7.13
C ASP A 18 -0.27 3.55 -6.55
N ILE A 19 -1.23 3.92 -5.68
CA ILE A 19 -2.19 2.98 -5.09
C ILE A 19 -3.04 2.34 -6.18
N TYR A 20 -3.57 3.14 -7.09
CA TYR A 20 -4.41 2.67 -8.19
C TYR A 20 -3.66 1.75 -9.15
N GLU A 21 -2.42 2.11 -9.52
CA GLU A 21 -1.56 1.27 -10.35
C GLU A 21 -1.24 -0.08 -9.67
N MET A 22 -0.99 -0.07 -8.36
CA MET A 22 -0.77 -1.29 -7.60
C MET A 22 -2.03 -2.17 -7.54
N LEU A 23 -3.21 -1.58 -7.34
CA LEU A 23 -4.48 -2.31 -7.29
C LEU A 23 -4.82 -2.94 -8.64
N THR A 24 -4.66 -2.20 -9.73
CA THR A 24 -4.86 -2.70 -11.10
C THR A 24 -3.87 -3.81 -11.44
N ALA A 25 -2.61 -3.72 -10.98
CA ALA A 25 -1.61 -4.78 -11.13
C ALA A 25 -1.95 -6.08 -10.36
N MET A 26 -2.83 -6.02 -9.35
CA MET A 26 -3.32 -7.21 -8.63
C MET A 26 -4.46 -7.92 -9.35
N ASN A 27 -4.90 -7.41 -10.52
CA ASN A 27 -5.94 -8.02 -11.35
C ASN A 27 -7.25 -8.26 -10.57
N ILE A 28 -7.66 -7.27 -9.80
CA ILE A 28 -8.93 -7.26 -9.07
C ILE A 28 -10.04 -7.03 -10.11
N SER A 29 -10.79 -8.08 -10.43
CA SER A 29 -11.84 -8.03 -11.46
C SER A 29 -13.16 -7.38 -10.99
N ASP A 30 -13.32 -7.19 -9.68
CA ASP A 30 -14.53 -6.63 -9.08
C ASP A 30 -14.30 -5.16 -8.76
N ASP A 31 -14.97 -4.28 -9.50
CA ASP A 31 -14.82 -2.82 -9.37
C ASP A 31 -15.19 -2.31 -7.98
N ASN A 32 -16.23 -2.89 -7.36
CA ASN A 32 -16.68 -2.50 -6.03
C ASN A 32 -15.65 -2.91 -4.94
N LEU A 33 -14.97 -4.04 -5.13
CA LEU A 33 -13.86 -4.45 -4.28
C LEU A 33 -12.61 -3.58 -4.51
N LEU A 34 -12.33 -3.21 -5.75
CA LEU A 34 -11.24 -2.30 -6.12
C LEU A 34 -11.42 -0.94 -5.41
N GLU A 35 -12.62 -0.35 -5.49
CA GLU A 35 -12.95 0.93 -4.83
C GLU A 35 -12.82 0.83 -3.30
N GLN A 36 -13.30 -0.26 -2.68
CA GLN A 36 -13.14 -0.48 -1.24
C GLN A 36 -11.67 -0.59 -0.82
N CYS A 37 -10.86 -1.32 -1.60
CA CYS A 37 -9.43 -1.43 -1.35
C CYS A 37 -8.73 -0.08 -1.51
N TYR A 38 -9.12 0.70 -2.52
CA TYR A 38 -8.61 2.04 -2.77
C TYR A 38 -8.90 2.99 -1.60
N ASP A 39 -10.17 3.12 -1.19
CA ASP A 39 -10.57 3.99 -0.09
C ASP A 39 -9.87 3.60 1.22
N PHE A 40 -9.76 2.30 1.51
CA PHE A 40 -9.03 1.79 2.67
C PHE A 40 -7.55 2.20 2.66
N LEU A 41 -6.86 2.04 1.54
CA LEU A 41 -5.44 2.36 1.40
C LEU A 41 -5.17 3.87 1.41
N CYS A 42 -6.07 4.66 0.83
CA CYS A 42 -6.01 6.13 0.90
C CYS A 42 -6.19 6.63 2.33
N ARG A 43 -7.07 6.02 3.13
CA ARG A 43 -7.26 6.37 4.54
C ARG A 43 -6.14 5.84 5.45
N ASN A 44 -5.40 4.83 5.02
CA ASN A 44 -4.38 4.15 5.82
C ASN A 44 -3.00 4.13 5.12
N PRO A 45 -2.27 5.26 5.09
CA PRO A 45 -0.96 5.35 4.41
C PRO A 45 0.09 4.39 4.98
N THR A 46 0.00 4.02 6.26
CA THR A 46 0.87 3.00 6.88
C THR A 46 0.66 1.62 6.27
N CYS A 47 -0.61 1.26 6.02
CA CYS A 47 -0.99 0.02 5.36
C CYS A 47 -0.46 -0.01 3.92
N THR A 48 -0.67 1.08 3.17
CA THR A 48 -0.15 1.24 1.81
C THR A 48 1.37 1.06 1.76
N LYS A 49 2.10 1.68 2.69
CA LYS A 49 3.55 1.53 2.75
C LYS A 49 4.01 0.11 3.04
N ARG A 50 3.34 -0.58 3.98
CA ARG A 50 3.59 -2.00 4.27
C ARG A 50 3.31 -2.87 3.04
N LEU A 51 2.25 -2.58 2.31
CA LEU A 51 1.83 -3.33 1.13
C LEU A 51 2.79 -3.15 -0.05
N MET A 52 3.16 -1.90 -0.34
CA MET A 52 4.09 -1.55 -1.40
C MET A 52 5.49 -2.12 -1.18
N GLY A 53 5.90 -2.30 0.08
CA GLY A 53 7.14 -2.98 0.45
C GLY A 53 7.15 -4.49 0.18
N LEU A 54 6.00 -5.10 -0.13
CA LEU A 54 5.92 -6.53 -0.46
C LEU A 54 6.05 -6.79 -1.96
N PRO A 55 6.52 -7.99 -2.36
CA PRO A 55 6.47 -8.44 -3.75
C PRO A 55 5.03 -8.46 -4.28
N PRO A 56 4.77 -8.13 -5.57
CA PRO A 56 3.43 -8.04 -6.14
C PRO A 56 2.51 -9.23 -5.84
N HIS A 57 3.01 -10.45 -6.00
CA HIS A 57 2.25 -11.69 -5.75
C HIS A 57 1.85 -11.92 -4.28
N LYS A 58 2.46 -11.19 -3.31
CA LYS A 58 2.11 -11.27 -1.88
C LYS A 58 1.19 -10.13 -1.44
N ARG A 59 1.08 -9.06 -2.23
CA ARG A 59 0.31 -7.87 -1.87
C ARG A 59 -1.15 -8.23 -1.67
N TRP A 60 -1.77 -8.93 -2.62
CA TRP A 60 -3.19 -9.29 -2.53
C TRP A 60 -3.54 -10.04 -1.25
N ASN A 61 -2.80 -11.11 -0.92
CA ASN A 61 -3.03 -11.87 0.30
C ASN A 61 -2.87 -11.02 1.57
N LYS A 62 -1.91 -10.09 1.60
CA LYS A 62 -1.75 -9.18 2.75
C LYS A 62 -2.88 -8.15 2.82
N LEU A 63 -3.31 -7.60 1.69
CA LEU A 63 -4.42 -6.66 1.60
C LEU A 63 -5.73 -7.30 2.08
N CYS A 64 -6.04 -8.53 1.63
CA CYS A 64 -7.20 -9.27 2.12
C CYS A 64 -7.19 -9.44 3.65
N LYS A 65 -6.02 -9.75 4.22
CA LYS A 65 -5.86 -9.83 5.68
C LYS A 65 -6.06 -8.49 6.37
N MET A 66 -5.48 -7.41 5.84
CA MET A 66 -5.66 -6.06 6.42
C MET A 66 -7.14 -5.63 6.44
N ILE A 67 -7.88 -5.93 5.37
CA ILE A 67 -9.31 -5.60 5.27
C ILE A 67 -10.17 -6.51 6.18
N SER A 68 -9.79 -7.79 6.33
CA SER A 68 -10.56 -8.77 7.10
C SER A 68 -10.30 -8.70 8.60
N ASP A 69 -9.05 -8.52 9.01
CA ASP A 69 -8.63 -8.44 10.42
C ASP A 69 -8.69 -7.01 10.98
N GLY A 70 -8.80 -5.98 10.11
CA GLY A 70 -8.71 -4.57 10.52
C GLY A 70 -7.32 -4.14 11.02
N ASP A 71 -6.32 -5.01 10.89
CA ASP A 71 -4.95 -4.80 11.35
C ASP A 71 -4.12 -4.05 10.29
N CYS A 72 -4.16 -2.72 10.40
CA CYS A 72 -3.11 -1.82 9.89
C CYS A 72 -2.05 -1.60 10.96
#